data_AF-A0A8T4VMS1-F1
#
_entry.id   AF-A0A8T4VMS1-F1
#
_cell.length_a   1.000
_cell.length_b   1.000
_cell.length_c   1.000
_cell.angle_alpha   90.00
_cell.angle_beta   90.00
_cell.angle_gamma   90.00
#
_symmetry.space_group_name_H-M   'P 1'
#
loop_
_entity.id
_entity.type
_entity.pdbx_description
1 polymer ?
#
loop_
_entity_poly.entity_id
_entity_poly.type
_entity_poly.pdbx_seq_one_letter_code
_entity_poly.pdbx_strand_id
1 'polypeptide(L)'
;MFIKDNIYGEFEIEEPILIELINSKPVQRLKGIIQQVIPTRFQRFPWFTRYEHSIGVMLLLRKLGATIEEQVSGLLHDVSHTAFSHMIDMLLYNDLDENFQDKNHENIIKNSEIPKILENYNFDVNKISNPANFSLLEQPAPDLCADRVDYCLRDMYYWANPEKVNFCISNLINN
;
A
#
# COMPACT_ATOMS: atom_id res chain seq x y z
N MET A 1 -8.74 -6.47 -15.51
CA MET A 1 -9.18 -6.92 -14.17
C MET A 1 -10.06 -5.84 -13.58
N PHE A 2 -11.29 -6.19 -13.21
CA PHE A 2 -12.21 -5.24 -12.57
C PHE A 2 -11.98 -5.21 -11.05
N ILE A 3 -11.80 -4.01 -10.50
CA ILE A 3 -11.60 -3.77 -9.07
C ILE A 3 -12.70 -2.84 -8.58
N LYS A 4 -13.35 -3.26 -7.50
CA LYS A 4 -14.29 -2.43 -6.74
C LYS A 4 -13.69 -2.12 -5.38
N ASP A 5 -13.48 -0.84 -5.13
CA ASP A 5 -12.96 -0.33 -3.87
C ASP A 5 -13.98 0.58 -3.19
N ASN A 6 -14.12 0.45 -1.86
CA ASN A 6 -15.12 1.19 -1.09
C ASN A 6 -14.82 2.70 -0.99
N ILE A 7 -13.58 3.10 -1.21
CA ILE A 7 -13.10 4.48 -1.07
C ILE A 7 -13.05 5.15 -2.44
N TYR A 8 -12.42 4.52 -3.42
CA TYR A 8 -12.12 5.14 -4.72
C TYR A 8 -13.09 4.80 -5.84
N GLY A 9 -13.98 3.83 -5.63
CA GLY A 9 -14.98 3.39 -6.60
C GLY A 9 -14.54 2.21 -7.44
N GLU A 10 -15.00 2.18 -8.69
CA GLU A 10 -14.82 1.05 -9.61
C GLU A 10 -13.79 1.38 -10.68
N PHE A 11 -12.89 0.42 -10.96
CA PHE A 11 -11.80 0.58 -11.91
C PHE A 11 -11.61 -0.67 -12.75
N GLU A 12 -11.25 -0.46 -14.01
CA GLU A 12 -10.74 -1.50 -14.89
C GLU A 12 -9.23 -1.33 -15.02
N ILE A 13 -8.48 -2.34 -14.55
CA ILE A 13 -7.02 -2.42 -14.68
C ILE A 13 -6.71 -3.26 -15.91
N GLU A 14 -6.09 -2.68 -16.92
CA GLU A 14 -5.76 -3.36 -18.18
C GLU A 14 -4.27 -3.72 -18.27
N GLU A 15 -3.43 -3.04 -17.48
CA GLU A 15 -1.98 -3.17 -17.52
C GLU A 15 -1.55 -4.56 -17.03
N PRO A 16 -0.92 -5.40 -17.88
CA PRO A 16 -0.60 -6.78 -17.53
C PRO A 16 0.29 -6.91 -16.29
N ILE A 17 1.26 -6.01 -16.12
CA ILE A 17 2.14 -5.97 -14.95
C ILE A 17 1.36 -5.79 -13.64
N LEU A 18 0.38 -4.88 -13.60
CA LEU A 18 -0.44 -4.66 -12.42
C LEU A 18 -1.32 -5.87 -12.15
N ILE A 19 -1.93 -6.45 -13.19
CA ILE A 19 -2.74 -7.66 -13.05
C ILE A 19 -1.91 -8.82 -12.50
N GLU A 20 -0.71 -9.04 -13.03
CA GLU A 20 0.18 -10.13 -12.60
C GLU A 20 0.67 -9.92 -11.16
N LEU A 21 1.11 -8.71 -10.82
CA LEU A 21 1.51 -8.37 -9.46
C LEU A 21 0.36 -8.48 -8.46
N ILE A 22 -0.84 -8.01 -8.80
CA ILE A 22 -2.02 -8.15 -7.92
C ILE A 22 -2.28 -9.62 -7.63
N ASN A 23 -2.13 -10.51 -8.61
CA ASN A 23 -2.36 -11.95 -8.43
C ASN A 23 -1.16 -12.71 -7.86
N SER A 24 -0.01 -12.06 -7.67
CA SER A 24 1.20 -12.67 -7.09
C SER A 24 1.00 -13.07 -5.63
N LYS A 25 1.69 -14.13 -5.20
CA LYS A 25 1.65 -14.62 -3.81
C LYS A 25 2.03 -13.53 -2.79
N PRO A 26 3.06 -12.69 -3.01
CA PRO A 26 3.42 -11.65 -2.05
C PRO A 26 2.30 -10.64 -1.80
N VAL A 27 1.59 -10.20 -2.85
CA VAL A 27 0.46 -9.27 -2.72
C VAL A 27 -0.77 -9.99 -2.16
N GLN A 28 -1.10 -11.19 -2.64
CA GLN A 28 -2.24 -11.97 -2.13
C GLN A 28 -2.09 -12.32 -0.65
N ARG A 29 -0.87 -12.50 -0.13
CA ARG A 29 -0.57 -12.71 1.30
C ARG A 29 -1.11 -11.57 2.17
N LEU A 30 -1.13 -10.34 1.66
CA LEU A 30 -1.58 -9.16 2.41
C LEU A 30 -3.06 -9.24 2.82
N LYS A 31 -3.87 -10.09 2.18
CA LYS A 31 -5.27 -10.35 2.58
C LYS A 31 -5.38 -10.97 3.96
N GLY A 32 -4.31 -11.60 4.46
CA GLY A 32 -4.24 -12.17 5.80
C GLY A 32 -3.67 -11.21 6.86
N ILE A 33 -3.33 -9.98 6.48
CA ILE A 33 -2.66 -9.01 7.36
C ILE A 33 -3.57 -7.82 7.57
N ILE A 34 -3.99 -7.61 8.82
CA ILE A 34 -4.82 -6.46 9.20
C ILE A 34 -3.94 -5.21 9.26
N GLN A 35 -4.43 -4.08 8.71
CA GLN A 35 -3.72 -2.80 8.77
C GLN A 35 -3.50 -2.36 10.21
N GLN A 36 -4.57 -2.40 11.01
CA GLN A 36 -4.53 -1.97 12.40
C GLN A 36 -3.92 -3.02 13.30
N VAL A 37 -2.90 -2.62 14.07
CA VAL A 37 -2.23 -3.47 15.06
C VAL A 37 -3.05 -3.54 16.36
N ILE A 38 -4.34 -3.89 16.26
CA ILE A 38 -5.22 -4.11 17.41
C ILE A 38 -5.51 -5.61 17.50
N PRO A 39 -5.28 -6.27 18.66
CA PRO A 39 -5.62 -7.68 18.81
C PRO A 39 -7.11 -7.89 18.51
N THR A 40 -7.42 -8.88 17.67
CA THR A 40 -8.78 -9.19 17.19
C THR A 40 -9.81 -9.33 18.31
N ARG A 41 -9.38 -9.79 19.49
CA ARG A 41 -10.21 -9.91 20.70
C ARG A 41 -10.72 -8.58 21.26
N PHE A 42 -10.05 -7.45 20.99
CA PHE A 42 -10.46 -6.11 21.43
C PHE A 42 -11.05 -5.27 20.29
N GLN A 43 -11.23 -5.88 19.12
CA GLN A 43 -11.61 -5.18 17.90
C GLN A 43 -13.14 -5.06 17.81
N ARG A 44 -13.66 -3.86 18.13
CA ARG A 44 -15.09 -3.53 18.09
C ARG A 44 -15.51 -2.80 16.81
N PHE A 45 -14.55 -2.41 15.98
CA PHE A 45 -14.76 -1.65 14.76
C PHE A 45 -14.40 -2.48 13.51
N PRO A 46 -14.98 -2.15 12.34
CA PRO A 46 -14.59 -2.76 11.08
C PRO A 46 -13.09 -2.61 10.83
N TRP A 47 -12.49 -3.59 10.15
CA TRP A 47 -11.08 -3.55 9.80
C TRP A 47 -10.92 -3.66 8.29
N PHE A 48 -9.75 -3.26 7.82
CA PHE A 48 -9.29 -3.56 6.48
C PHE A 48 -7.89 -4.15 6.54
N THR A 49 -7.55 -4.86 5.48
CA THR A 49 -6.29 -5.55 5.31
C THR A 49 -5.28 -4.66 4.61
N ARG A 50 -3.99 -4.98 4.77
CA ARG A 50 -2.92 -4.37 3.98
C ARG A 50 -3.15 -4.55 2.48
N TYR A 51 -3.82 -5.62 2.07
CA TYR A 51 -4.21 -5.80 0.67
C TYR A 51 -5.15 -4.70 0.18
N GLU A 52 -6.21 -4.40 0.94
CA GLU A 52 -7.14 -3.33 0.60
C GLU A 52 -6.42 -1.97 0.56
N HIS A 53 -5.53 -1.73 1.51
CA HIS A 53 -4.70 -0.53 1.54
C HIS A 53 -3.76 -0.42 0.33
N SER A 54 -2.98 -1.45 -0.01
CA SER A 54 -2.07 -1.43 -1.17
C SER A 54 -2.81 -1.26 -2.50
N ILE A 55 -3.97 -1.90 -2.65
CA ILE A 55 -4.85 -1.65 -3.81
C ILE A 55 -5.33 -0.20 -3.80
N GLY A 56 -5.72 0.32 -2.64
CA GLY A 56 -6.10 1.71 -2.44
C GLY A 56 -5.06 2.72 -2.87
N VAL A 57 -3.82 2.58 -2.39
CA VAL A 57 -2.68 3.42 -2.75
C VAL A 57 -2.44 3.40 -4.26
N MET A 58 -2.43 2.20 -4.87
CA MET A 58 -2.30 2.06 -6.33
C MET A 58 -3.42 2.83 -7.08
N LEU A 59 -4.68 2.73 -6.63
CA LEU A 59 -5.82 3.41 -7.24
C LEU A 59 -5.78 4.93 -7.03
N LEU A 60 -5.35 5.39 -5.86
CA LEU A 60 -5.18 6.81 -5.58
C LEU A 60 -4.08 7.42 -6.47
N LEU A 61 -2.92 6.75 -6.56
CA LEU A 61 -1.84 7.15 -7.46
C LEU A 61 -2.32 7.23 -8.91
N ARG A 62 -3.10 6.24 -9.37
CA ARG A 62 -3.75 6.29 -10.69
C ARG A 62 -4.64 7.53 -10.85
N LYS A 63 -5.49 7.84 -9.86
CA LYS A 63 -6.36 9.03 -9.90
C LYS A 63 -5.56 10.34 -9.92
N LEU A 64 -4.39 10.38 -9.30
CA LEU A 64 -3.49 11.52 -9.27
C LEU A 64 -2.61 11.65 -10.53
N GLY A 65 -2.76 10.75 -11.51
CA GLY A 65 -2.00 10.78 -12.77
C GLY A 65 -0.57 10.24 -12.63
N ALA A 66 -0.29 9.44 -11.60
CA ALA A 66 1.01 8.82 -11.39
C ALA A 66 1.38 7.85 -12.52
N THR A 67 2.68 7.70 -12.77
CA THR A 67 3.21 6.75 -13.76
C THR A 67 2.88 5.31 -13.38
N ILE A 68 2.95 4.38 -14.35
CA ILE A 68 2.76 2.94 -14.06
C ILE A 68 3.83 2.43 -13.08
N GLU A 69 5.08 2.93 -13.17
CA GLU A 69 6.13 2.59 -12.21
C GLU A 69 5.76 2.99 -10.78
N GLU A 70 5.23 4.19 -10.60
CA GLU A 70 4.79 4.69 -9.31
C GLU A 70 3.58 3.92 -8.77
N GLN A 71 2.61 3.58 -9.63
CA GLN A 71 1.49 2.70 -9.26
C GLN A 71 1.96 1.30 -8.85
N VAL A 72 2.96 0.74 -9.54
CA VAL A 72 3.59 -0.54 -9.19
C VAL A 72 4.29 -0.45 -7.84
N SER A 73 5.08 0.61 -7.62
CA SER A 73 5.74 0.84 -6.32
C SER A 73 4.71 1.00 -5.21
N GLY A 74 3.63 1.75 -5.45
CA GLY A 74 2.53 1.92 -4.49
C GLY A 74 1.71 0.64 -4.24
N LEU A 75 1.60 -0.28 -5.19
CA LEU A 75 1.02 -1.60 -4.95
C LEU A 75 1.93 -2.46 -4.03
N LEU A 76 3.24 -2.26 -4.13
CA LEU A 76 4.24 -3.11 -3.48
C LEU A 76 4.79 -2.55 -2.16
N HIS A 77 4.58 -1.26 -1.88
CA HIS A 77 5.16 -0.54 -0.73
C HIS A 77 4.95 -1.28 0.61
N ASP A 78 3.82 -1.99 0.73
CA ASP A 78 3.39 -2.64 1.95
C ASP A 78 3.70 -4.15 2.00
N VAL A 79 4.29 -4.72 0.94
CA VAL A 79 4.54 -6.18 0.80
C VAL A 79 5.53 -6.71 1.84
N SER A 80 6.38 -5.85 2.39
CA SER A 80 7.34 -6.22 3.43
C SER A 80 6.72 -6.38 4.81
N HIS A 81 5.53 -5.83 5.02
CA HIS A 81 4.94 -5.85 6.35
C HIS A 81 4.54 -7.27 6.76
N THR A 82 4.91 -7.60 7.99
CA THR A 82 4.51 -8.82 8.69
C THR A 82 3.25 -8.56 9.52
N ALA A 83 2.53 -9.62 9.90
CA ALA A 83 1.44 -9.50 10.86
C ALA A 83 1.97 -8.88 12.17
N PHE A 84 1.25 -7.91 12.74
CA PHE A 84 1.68 -7.13 13.92
C PHE A 84 2.94 -6.27 13.73
N SER A 85 3.27 -5.89 12.49
CA SER A 85 4.49 -5.19 12.04
C SER A 85 5.27 -4.47 13.16
N HIS A 86 4.74 -3.37 13.72
CA HIS A 86 5.45 -2.60 14.75
C HIS A 86 5.56 -3.28 16.12
N MET A 87 4.60 -4.12 16.51
CA MET A 87 4.66 -4.85 17.78
C MET A 87 5.70 -5.97 17.72
N ILE A 88 5.84 -6.68 16.60
CA ILE A 88 6.88 -7.72 16.46
C ILE A 88 8.25 -7.07 16.40
N ASP A 89 8.41 -5.95 15.69
CA ASP A 89 9.68 -5.24 15.64
C ASP A 89 10.11 -4.79 17.05
N MET A 90 9.19 -4.24 17.84
CA MET A 90 9.43 -3.85 19.24
C MET A 90 9.67 -5.05 20.19
N LEU A 91 9.05 -6.21 19.93
CA LEU A 91 9.21 -7.42 20.75
C LEU A 91 10.49 -8.18 20.44
N LEU A 92 10.93 -8.20 19.18
CA LEU A 92 12.11 -8.92 18.73
C LEU A 92 13.38 -8.08 18.83
N TYR A 93 13.25 -6.76 18.71
CA TYR A 93 14.38 -5.84 18.70
C TYR A 93 14.12 -4.73 19.73
N ASN A 94 14.88 -4.76 20.82
CA ASN A 94 15.01 -3.62 21.73
C ASN A 94 15.55 -2.45 20.89
N ASP A 95 14.71 -1.45 20.64
CA ASP A 95 14.98 -0.09 20.12
C ASP A 95 16.30 0.13 19.35
N LEU A 96 16.22 0.80 18.17
CA LEU A 96 17.27 1.65 17.53
C LEU A 96 17.75 1.30 16.08
N ASP A 97 16.97 0.67 15.21
CA ASP A 97 17.27 0.80 13.75
C ASP A 97 15.97 1.01 12.96
N GLU A 98 15.60 2.27 12.76
CA GLU A 98 14.50 2.68 11.86
C GLU A 98 14.67 2.10 10.44
N ASN A 99 15.90 1.75 10.03
CA ASN A 99 16.19 1.14 8.73
C ASN A 99 15.93 -0.37 8.66
N PHE A 100 15.52 -1.04 9.74
CA PHE A 100 15.28 -2.48 9.72
C PHE A 100 14.09 -2.85 8.82
N GLN A 101 13.06 -2.00 8.80
CA GLN A 101 11.90 -2.17 7.93
C GLN A 101 12.28 -2.01 6.46
N ASP A 102 13.06 -0.98 6.11
CA ASP A 102 13.53 -0.74 4.73
C ASP A 102 14.45 -1.86 4.24
N LYS A 103 15.39 -2.31 5.08
CA LYS A 103 16.29 -3.44 4.76
C LYS A 103 15.52 -4.76 4.60
N ASN A 104 14.48 -4.98 5.41
CA ASN A 104 13.61 -6.14 5.24
C ASN A 104 12.73 -6.02 4.00
N HIS A 105 12.31 -4.79 3.65
CA HIS A 105 11.47 -4.55 2.50
C HIS A 105 12.16 -4.92 1.19
N GLU A 106 13.36 -4.40 0.99
CA GLU A 106 14.16 -4.74 -0.18
C GLU A 106 14.47 -6.25 -0.24
N ASN A 107 14.78 -6.87 0.91
CA ASN A 107 15.05 -8.31 0.98
C ASN A 107 13.82 -9.17 0.69
N ILE A 108 12.64 -8.81 1.18
CA ILE A 108 11.39 -9.55 0.93
C ILE A 108 11.03 -9.45 -0.55
N ILE A 109 11.16 -8.27 -1.15
CA ILE A 109 10.94 -8.10 -2.60
C ILE A 109 11.94 -8.95 -3.38
N LYS A 110 13.25 -8.80 -3.12
CA LYS A 110 14.32 -9.49 -3.87
C LYS A 110 14.25 -11.02 -3.76
N ASN A 111 13.74 -11.56 -2.66
CA ASN A 111 13.60 -13.02 -2.44
C ASN A 111 12.21 -13.57 -2.80
N SER A 112 11.37 -12.80 -3.49
CA SER A 112 10.04 -13.22 -3.94
C SER A 112 9.97 -13.46 -5.45
N GLU A 113 8.77 -13.68 -5.99
CA GLU A 113 8.56 -13.72 -7.44
C GLU A 113 8.46 -12.32 -8.08
N ILE A 114 8.37 -11.25 -7.28
CA ILE A 114 8.26 -9.86 -7.75
C ILE A 114 9.38 -9.48 -8.72
N PRO A 115 10.68 -9.72 -8.44
CA PRO A 115 11.76 -9.29 -9.32
C PRO A 115 11.64 -9.94 -10.70
N LYS A 116 11.19 -11.19 -10.76
CA LYS A 116 10.97 -11.90 -12.02
C LYS A 116 9.81 -11.30 -12.80
N ILE A 117 8.72 -10.95 -12.12
CA ILE A 117 7.58 -10.26 -12.74
C ILE A 117 8.03 -8.90 -13.29
N LEU A 118 8.72 -8.08 -12.49
CA LEU A 118 9.22 -6.77 -12.92
C LEU A 118 10.17 -6.87 -14.13
N GLU A 119 11.09 -7.83 -14.12
CA GLU A 119 12.02 -8.09 -15.22
C GLU A 119 11.28 -8.42 -16.53
N ASN A 120 10.23 -9.26 -16.47
CA ASN A 120 9.44 -9.63 -17.66
C ASN A 120 8.78 -8.43 -18.36
N TYR A 121 8.55 -7.33 -17.63
CA TYR A 121 7.95 -6.10 -18.14
C TYR A 121 8.98 -4.96 -18.32
N ASN A 122 10.27 -5.22 -18.14
CA ASN A 122 11.38 -4.24 -18.20
C ASN A 122 11.33 -3.14 -17.12
N PHE A 123 10.90 -3.47 -15.90
CA PHE A 123 10.94 -2.56 -14.74
C PHE A 123 12.17 -2.85 -13.88
N ASP A 124 12.87 -1.79 -13.44
CA ASP A 124 14.01 -1.93 -12.53
C ASP A 124 13.51 -2.17 -11.09
N VAL A 125 13.83 -3.35 -10.56
CA VAL A 125 13.48 -3.73 -9.18
C VAL A 125 13.99 -2.74 -8.15
N ASN A 126 15.20 -2.20 -8.29
CA ASN A 126 15.79 -1.30 -7.29
C ASN A 126 15.11 0.06 -7.29
N LYS A 127 14.64 0.49 -8.47
CA LYS A 127 13.85 1.72 -8.60
C LYS A 127 12.48 1.54 -7.94
N ILE A 128 11.81 0.42 -8.21
CA ILE A 128 10.46 0.12 -7.71
C ILE A 128 10.43 -0.16 -6.20
N SER A 129 11.46 -0.81 -5.66
CA SER A 129 11.54 -1.18 -4.25
C SER A 129 11.90 -0.03 -3.31
N ASN A 130 12.20 1.16 -3.85
CA ASN A 130 12.52 2.33 -3.07
C ASN A 130 11.42 3.40 -3.28
N PRO A 131 10.44 3.50 -2.36
CA PRO A 131 9.32 4.43 -2.52
C PRO A 131 9.73 5.90 -2.54
N ALA A 132 10.89 6.26 -1.98
CA ALA A 132 11.44 7.62 -2.04
C ALA A 132 11.77 8.10 -3.48
N ASN A 133 11.80 7.21 -4.47
CA ASN A 133 11.91 7.58 -5.88
C ASN A 133 10.62 8.20 -6.44
N PHE A 134 9.51 8.14 -5.69
CA PHE A 134 8.17 8.43 -6.17
C PHE A 134 7.46 9.42 -5.24
N SER A 135 7.42 10.68 -5.67
CA SER A 135 6.97 11.80 -4.85
C SER A 135 5.47 11.79 -4.51
N LEU A 136 4.62 11.12 -5.30
CA LEU A 136 3.20 11.00 -4.92
C LEU A 136 3.02 9.86 -3.93
N LEU A 137 3.82 8.80 -4.03
CA LEU A 137 3.78 7.65 -3.13
C LEU A 137 4.27 8.01 -1.73
N GLU A 138 5.45 8.62 -1.63
CA GLU A 138 6.10 8.92 -0.37
C GLU A 138 6.65 10.36 -0.34
N GLN A 139 6.45 11.02 0.80
CA GLN A 139 7.01 12.34 1.11
C GLN A 139 7.45 12.39 2.58
N PRO A 140 8.45 13.22 2.93
CA PRO A 140 8.72 13.54 4.33
C PRO A 140 7.47 14.11 5.03
N ALA A 141 7.24 13.74 6.29
CA ALA A 141 6.23 14.42 7.10
C ALA A 141 6.64 15.90 7.30
N PRO A 142 5.71 16.87 7.24
CA PRO A 142 4.25 16.74 7.32
C PRO A 142 3.50 16.71 5.96
N ASP A 143 4.20 16.56 4.83
CA ASP A 143 3.58 16.66 3.52
C ASP A 143 2.60 15.50 3.23
N LEU A 144 1.70 15.66 2.27
CA LEU A 144 0.76 14.60 1.90
C LEU A 144 1.43 13.61 0.94
N CYS A 145 1.19 12.32 1.14
CA CYS A 145 1.56 11.26 0.21
C CYS A 145 0.43 10.22 0.11
N ALA A 146 0.43 9.42 -0.95
CA ALA A 146 -0.67 8.51 -1.26
C ALA A 146 -0.89 7.44 -0.18
N ASP A 147 0.20 6.93 0.42
CA ASP A 147 0.13 6.03 1.58
C ASP A 147 -0.66 6.68 2.73
N ARG A 148 -0.19 7.84 3.21
CA ARG A 148 -0.83 8.58 4.31
C ARG A 148 -2.28 8.94 4.03
N VAL A 149 -2.57 9.36 2.80
CA VAL A 149 -3.93 9.72 2.41
C VAL A 149 -4.84 8.49 2.41
N ASP A 150 -4.38 7.35 1.89
CA ASP A 150 -5.21 6.15 1.79
C ASP A 150 -5.64 5.61 3.16
N TYR A 151 -4.69 5.32 4.05
CA TYR A 151 -5.06 4.75 5.35
C TYR A 151 -5.91 5.74 6.16
N CYS A 152 -5.66 7.05 6.05
CA CYS A 152 -6.50 8.07 6.70
C CYS A 152 -7.94 8.05 6.18
N LEU A 153 -8.13 7.95 4.87
CA LEU A 153 -9.47 7.90 4.28
C LEU A 153 -10.19 6.59 4.60
N ARG A 154 -9.48 5.45 4.63
CA ARG A 154 -10.05 4.17 5.05
C ARG A 154 -10.43 4.16 6.51
N ASP A 155 -9.56 4.63 7.40
CA ASP A 155 -9.89 4.78 8.81
C ASP A 155 -11.09 5.72 8.99
N MET A 156 -11.15 6.83 8.24
CA MET A 156 -12.31 7.72 8.27
C MET A 156 -13.60 7.03 7.79
N TYR A 157 -13.51 6.21 6.75
CA TYR A 157 -14.64 5.45 6.21
C TYR A 157 -15.18 4.43 7.22
N TYR A 158 -14.30 3.67 7.87
CA TYR A 158 -14.69 2.59 8.76
C TYR A 158 -15.00 3.04 10.20
N TRP A 159 -14.30 4.05 10.71
CA TRP A 159 -14.31 4.40 12.14
C TRP A 159 -14.89 5.78 12.46
N ALA A 160 -15.02 6.66 11.46
CA ALA A 160 -15.46 8.05 11.70
C ALA A 160 -16.71 8.42 10.90
N ASN A 161 -16.54 8.99 9.72
CA ASN A 161 -17.64 9.52 8.92
C ASN A 161 -17.45 9.17 7.42
N PRO A 162 -18.09 8.09 6.93
CA PRO A 162 -17.96 7.68 5.54
C PRO A 162 -18.50 8.73 4.55
N GLU A 163 -19.45 9.57 4.94
CA GLU A 163 -20.04 10.58 4.05
C GLU A 163 -19.03 11.69 3.68
N LYS A 164 -18.01 11.90 4.51
CA LYS A 164 -16.96 12.91 4.26
C LYS A 164 -15.83 12.41 3.36
N VAL A 165 -15.71 11.11 3.12
CA VAL A 165 -14.64 10.52 2.30
C VAL A 165 -14.68 11.07 0.88
N ASN A 166 -15.85 11.07 0.24
CA ASN A 166 -16.03 11.60 -1.10
C ASN A 166 -15.69 13.09 -1.20
N PHE A 167 -16.02 13.87 -0.16
CA PHE A 167 -15.65 15.28 -0.09
C PHE A 167 -14.12 15.44 -0.09
N CYS A 168 -13.40 14.70 0.76
CA CYS A 168 -11.95 14.76 0.81
C CYS A 168 -11.30 14.37 -0.54
N ILE A 169 -11.72 13.26 -1.14
CA ILE A 169 -11.19 12.79 -2.44
C ILE A 169 -11.41 13.84 -3.53
N SER A 170 -12.61 14.42 -3.61
CA SER A 170 -12.93 15.43 -4.64
C SER A 170 -12.08 16.71 -4.52
N ASN A 171 -11.64 17.08 -3.32
CA ASN A 171 -10.81 18.26 -3.10
C ASN A 171 -9.30 17.96 -3.18
N LEU A 172 -8.90 16.68 -3.12
CA LEU A 172 -7.51 16.26 -3.33
C LEU A 172 -7.14 16.22 -4.81
N ILE A 173 -8.08 15.84 -5.68
CA ILE A 173 -7.80 15.59 -7.11
C ILE A 173 -8.01 16.84 -7.99
N ASN A 174 -8.88 17.77 -7.57
CA ASN A 174 -9.31 18.91 -8.40
C ASN A 174 -8.54 20.23 -8.14
N ASN A 175 -7.33 20.16 -7.56
CA ASN A 175 -6.47 21.33 -7.36
C ASN A 175 -5.33 21.37 -8.37
#